data_AF-A0A929KXW4-F1
#
_entry.id   AF-A0A929KXW4-F1
#
_cell.length_a   1.000
_cell.length_b   1.000
_cell.length_c   1.000
_cell.angle_alpha   90.00
_cell.angle_beta   90.00
_cell.angle_gamma   90.00
#
_symmetry.space_group_name_H-M   'P 1'
#
loop_
_entity.id
_entity.type
_entity.pdbx_description
1 polymer ?
#
loop_
_entity_poly.entity_id
_entity_poly.type
_entity_poly.pdbx_seq_one_letter_code
_entity_poly.pdbx_strand_id
1 'polypeptide(L)'
;MKILITGAASTAAYQLKSKLNSAEVILGDYQELPQLMIRNGSMIVLPDPAYGSYAHKMLALGLDNDITTIYALHPTEFELLREAELLFGEYGITILSGNDAV
;
A
#
# COMPACT_ATOMS: atom_id res chain seq x y z
N MET A 1 -4.43 8.87 10.71
CA MET A 1 -3.89 7.50 10.62
C MET A 1 -4.12 7.08 9.20
N LYS A 2 -3.07 7.12 8.38
CA LYS A 2 -3.23 6.97 6.94
C LYS A 2 -2.93 5.54 6.52
N ILE A 3 -3.88 4.95 5.80
CA ILE A 3 -3.82 3.56 5.36
C ILE A 3 -3.56 3.53 3.86
N LEU A 4 -2.54 2.80 3.45
CA LEU A 4 -2.33 2.42 2.05
C LEU A 4 -2.93 1.04 1.79
N ILE A 5 -3.72 0.92 0.72
CA ILE A 5 -4.11 -0.36 0.15
C ILE A 5 -3.46 -0.46 -1.23
N THR A 6 -2.62 -1.49 -1.41
CA THR A 6 -1.98 -1.82 -2.70
C THR A 6 -2.99 -2.44 -3.68
N GLY A 7 -2.58 -2.75 -4.91
CA GLY A 7 -3.44 -3.41 -5.90
C GLY A 7 -4.67 -2.59 -6.29
N ALA A 8 -4.56 -1.26 -6.40
CA ALA A 8 -5.66 -0.35 -6.75
C ALA A 8 -6.34 -0.64 -8.09
N ALA A 9 -5.71 -1.41 -8.99
CA ALA A 9 -6.33 -1.93 -10.20
C ALA A 9 -7.34 -3.06 -9.94
N SER A 10 -7.34 -3.65 -8.74
CA SER A 10 -8.21 -4.78 -8.37
C SER A 10 -9.51 -4.33 -7.70
N THR A 11 -10.58 -5.11 -7.88
CA THR A 11 -11.86 -4.92 -7.15
C THR A 11 -11.72 -5.14 -5.65
N ALA A 12 -10.80 -6.02 -5.23
CA ALA A 12 -10.52 -6.31 -3.82
C ALA A 12 -10.06 -5.06 -3.05
N ALA A 13 -9.26 -4.20 -3.68
CA ALA A 13 -8.81 -2.94 -3.06
C ALA A 13 -9.98 -2.01 -2.69
N TYR A 14 -10.96 -1.88 -3.59
CA TYR A 14 -12.16 -1.07 -3.34
C TYR A 14 -13.07 -1.70 -2.28
N GLN A 15 -13.21 -3.02 -2.29
CA GLN A 15 -13.97 -3.75 -1.27
C GLN A 15 -13.36 -3.55 0.12
N LEU A 16 -12.04 -3.70 0.24
CA LEU A 16 -11.32 -3.47 1.49
C LEU A 16 -11.44 -2.02 1.94
N LYS A 17 -11.27 -1.05 1.02
CA LYS A 17 -11.49 0.38 1.30
C LYS A 17 -12.89 0.64 1.88
N SER A 18 -13.93 0.01 1.32
CA SER A 18 -15.31 0.17 1.80
C SER A 18 -15.55 -0.40 3.20
N LYS A 19 -14.77 -1.42 3.60
CA LYS A 19 -14.87 -2.05 4.92
C LYS A 19 -14.13 -1.29 6.01
N LEU A 20 -12.99 -0.67 5.67
CA LEU A 20 -12.12 -0.04 6.65
C LEU A 20 -12.71 1.23 7.28
N ASN A 21 -13.78 1.82 6.70
CA ASN A 21 -14.52 2.99 7.22
C ASN A 21 -13.63 4.12 7.79
N SER A 22 -12.39 4.22 7.31
CA SER A 22 -11.38 5.15 7.80
C SER A 22 -11.34 6.39 6.92
N ALA A 23 -11.17 7.55 7.54
CA ALA A 23 -11.18 8.84 6.85
C ALA A 23 -9.98 9.03 5.90
N GLU A 24 -8.89 8.26 6.07
CA GLU A 24 -7.62 8.47 5.37
C GLU A 24 -7.13 7.18 4.70
N VAL A 25 -7.89 6.66 3.74
CA VAL A 25 -7.49 5.51 2.91
C VAL A 25 -7.06 5.97 1.52
N ILE A 26 -5.80 5.70 1.19
CA ILE A 26 -5.22 5.91 -0.14
C ILE A 26 -5.04 4.57 -0.85
N LEU A 27 -5.34 4.54 -2.15
CA LEU A 27 -5.12 3.36 -2.97
C LEU A 27 -3.81 3.52 -3.73
N GLY A 28 -3.07 2.44 -3.94
CA GLY A 28 -1.86 2.48 -4.78
C GLY A 28 -1.69 1.23 -5.62
N ASP A 29 -1.00 1.38 -6.73
CA ASP A 29 -0.62 0.27 -7.60
C ASP A 29 0.68 0.60 -8.33
N TYR A 30 1.45 -0.42 -8.69
CA TYR A 30 2.61 -0.28 -9.57
C TYR A 30 2.20 -0.28 -11.05
N GLN A 31 1.00 -0.77 -11.36
CA GLN A 31 0.40 -0.73 -12.69
C GLN A 31 -0.04 0.68 -13.08
N GLU A 32 -0.40 0.85 -14.35
CA GLU A 32 -0.87 2.14 -14.85
C GLU A 32 -2.19 2.56 -14.18
N LEU A 33 -2.17 3.74 -13.55
CA LEU A 33 -3.32 4.31 -12.85
C LEU A 33 -3.89 5.51 -13.61
N PRO A 34 -5.22 5.76 -13.53
CA PRO A 34 -5.82 6.93 -14.16
C PRO A 34 -5.20 8.24 -13.64
N GLN A 35 -4.68 9.08 -14.55
CA GLN A 35 -4.01 10.34 -14.16
C GLN A 35 -4.88 11.26 -13.31
N LEU A 36 -6.20 11.24 -13.51
CA LEU A 36 -7.15 12.04 -12.72
C LEU A 36 -7.10 11.66 -11.23
N MET A 37 -6.98 10.36 -10.92
CA MET A 37 -6.96 9.85 -9.55
C MET A 37 -5.61 10.05 -8.87
N ILE A 38 -4.53 10.09 -9.64
CA ILE A 38 -3.21 10.50 -9.15
C ILE A 38 -3.24 11.99 -8.79
N ARG A 39 -3.74 12.84 -9.71
CA ARG A 39 -3.75 14.30 -9.53
C ARG A 39 -4.62 14.79 -8.38
N ASN A 40 -5.71 14.08 -8.07
CA ASN A 40 -6.59 14.43 -6.95
C ASN A 40 -6.16 13.79 -5.62
N GLY A 41 -5.02 13.08 -5.59
CA GLY A 41 -4.45 12.47 -4.39
C GLY A 41 -5.21 11.25 -3.85
N SER A 42 -6.20 10.73 -4.58
CA SER A 42 -6.93 9.52 -4.19
C SER A 42 -6.15 8.23 -4.46
N MET A 43 -5.17 8.31 -5.36
CA MET A 43 -4.27 7.23 -5.71
C MET A 43 -2.81 7.67 -5.77
N ILE A 44 -1.90 6.73 -5.50
CA ILE A 44 -0.46 6.91 -5.68
C ILE A 44 0.16 5.77 -6.49
N VAL A 45 1.18 6.10 -7.27
CA VAL A 45 1.97 5.11 -8.00
C VAL A 45 2.94 4.45 -7.03
N LEU A 46 2.93 3.12 -7.00
CA LEU A 46 3.82 2.34 -6.16
C LEU A 46 5.07 1.91 -6.94
N PRO A 47 6.17 1.61 -6.24
CA PRO A 47 7.31 0.92 -6.81
C PRO A 47 6.91 -0.45 -7.35
N ASP A 48 7.53 -0.87 -8.45
CA ASP A 48 7.32 -2.21 -8.99
C ASP A 48 8.00 -3.28 -8.11
N PRO A 49 7.26 -4.32 -7.65
CA PRO A 49 7.81 -5.40 -6.83
C PRO A 49 8.90 -6.22 -7.52
N ALA A 50 9.06 -6.12 -8.85
CA ALA A 50 10.16 -6.75 -9.57
C ALA A 50 11.54 -6.14 -9.25
N TYR A 51 11.60 -4.93 -8.69
CA TYR A 51 12.87 -4.32 -8.30
C TYR A 51 13.34 -4.84 -6.94
N GLY A 52 14.60 -5.28 -6.84
CA GLY A 52 15.18 -5.73 -5.56
C GLY A 52 15.22 -4.67 -4.45
N SER A 53 15.00 -3.39 -4.77
CA SER A 53 14.88 -2.30 -3.81
C SER A 53 13.44 -2.02 -3.37
N TYR A 54 12.48 -2.91 -3.67
CA TYR A 54 11.04 -2.67 -3.49
C TYR A 54 10.70 -2.25 -2.05
N ALA A 55 11.11 -3.02 -1.05
CA ALA A 55 10.83 -2.73 0.36
C ALA A 55 11.35 -1.35 0.81
N HIS A 56 12.56 -0.97 0.38
CA HIS A 56 13.16 0.33 0.72
C HIS A 56 12.40 1.49 0.07
N LYS A 57 11.99 1.32 -1.19
CA LYS A 57 11.17 2.31 -1.91
C LYS A 57 9.77 2.43 -1.29
N MET A 58 9.18 1.32 -0.86
CA MET A 58 7.89 1.30 -0.16
C MET A 58 7.98 1.97 1.21
N LEU A 59 9.08 1.78 1.95
CA LEU A 59 9.32 2.47 3.20
C LEU A 59 9.42 3.99 2.99
N ALA A 60 10.24 4.42 2.04
CA ALA A 60 10.38 5.84 1.70
C ALA A 60 9.02 6.45 1.31
N LEU A 61 8.28 5.78 0.44
CA LEU A 61 6.92 6.18 0.07
C LEU A 61 5.98 6.26 1.29
N GLY A 62 6.10 5.31 2.22
CA GLY A 62 5.33 5.28 3.46
C GLY A 62 5.58 6.51 4.31
N LEU A 63 6.85 6.84 4.51
CA LEU A 63 7.30 8.02 5.27
C LEU A 63 6.87 9.32 4.58
N ASP A 64 7.11 9.46 3.28
CA ASP A 64 6.77 10.66 2.50
C ASP A 64 5.25 10.97 2.51
N ASN A 65 4.43 9.96 2.78
CA ASN A 65 2.98 10.07 2.78
C ASN A 65 2.34 9.93 4.16
N ASP A 66 3.10 9.85 5.26
CA ASP A 66 2.59 9.61 6.62
C ASP A 66 1.73 8.34 6.75
N ILE A 67 2.06 7.29 6.00
CA ILE A 67 1.36 6.00 6.03
C ILE A 67 1.76 5.24 7.30
N THR A 68 0.76 4.82 8.08
CA THR A 68 0.96 4.04 9.31
C THR A 68 0.59 2.57 9.12
N THR A 69 -0.10 2.23 8.04
CA THR A 69 -0.56 0.86 7.78
C THR A 69 -0.60 0.59 6.28
N ILE A 70 -0.04 -0.54 5.86
CA ILE A 70 -0.03 -1.00 4.47
C ILE A 70 -0.77 -2.34 4.39
N TYR A 71 -1.87 -2.38 3.64
CA TYR A 71 -2.53 -3.61 3.24
C TYR A 71 -2.00 -4.06 1.88
N ALA A 72 -1.21 -5.13 1.88
CA ALA A 72 -0.67 -5.76 0.68
C ALA A 72 -1.66 -6.78 0.12
N LEU A 73 -2.21 -6.54 -1.08
CA LEU A 73 -3.21 -7.44 -1.69
C LEU A 73 -2.58 -8.56 -2.50
N HIS A 74 -1.47 -8.29 -3.18
CA HIS A 74 -0.78 -9.32 -3.92
C HIS A 74 0.16 -10.11 -3.00
N PRO A 75 0.14 -11.46 -3.02
CA PRO A 75 1.02 -12.27 -2.18
C PRO A 75 2.51 -11.90 -2.34
N THR A 76 2.96 -11.63 -3.57
CA THR A 76 4.34 -11.20 -3.83
C THR A 76 4.71 -9.91 -3.11
N GLU A 77 3.82 -8.91 -3.11
CA GLU A 77 4.06 -7.65 -2.40
C GLU A 77 4.11 -7.89 -0.89
N PHE A 78 3.19 -8.70 -0.38
CA PHE A 78 3.14 -9.03 1.04
C PHE A 78 4.41 -9.72 1.51
N GLU A 79 4.87 -10.77 0.82
CA GLU A 79 6.10 -11.48 1.19
C GLU A 79 7.33 -10.55 1.20
N LEU A 80 7.51 -9.75 0.15
CA LEU A 80 8.64 -8.80 0.07
C LEU A 80 8.61 -7.74 1.17
N LEU A 81 7.42 -7.26 1.55
CA LEU A 81 7.28 -6.32 2.67
C LEU A 81 7.47 -7.02 4.00
N ARG A 82 7.00 -8.26 4.14
CA ARG A 82 7.07 -9.07 5.35
C ARG A 82 8.52 -9.39 5.72
N GLU A 83 9.38 -9.65 4.74
CA GLU A 83 10.82 -9.80 4.94
C GLU A 83 11.46 -8.57 5.60
N ALA A 84 10.90 -7.38 5.35
CA ALA A 84 11.34 -6.12 5.92
C ALA A 84 10.48 -5.63 7.10
N GLU A 85 9.56 -6.44 7.66
CA GLU A 85 8.57 -6.01 8.66
C GLU A 85 9.21 -5.31 9.87
N LEU A 86 10.35 -5.83 10.36
CA LEU A 86 11.08 -5.22 11.48
C LEU A 86 11.47 -3.77 11.16
N LEU A 87 12.00 -3.52 9.96
CA LEU A 87 12.39 -2.18 9.51
C LEU A 87 11.18 -1.25 9.46
N PHE A 88 10.05 -1.69 8.90
CA PHE A 88 8.82 -0.89 8.87
C PHE A 88 8.29 -0.59 10.28
N GLY A 89 8.37 -1.57 11.19
CA GLY A 89 7.98 -1.43 12.58
C GLY A 89 8.78 -0.38 13.35
N GLU A 90 10.07 -0.21 13.06
CA GLU A 90 10.91 0.86 13.64
C GLU A 90 10.38 2.27 13.33
N TYR A 91 9.69 2.44 12.21
CA TYR A 91 9.07 3.70 11.79
C TYR A 91 7.55 3.75 12.08
N GLY A 92 7.01 2.78 12.83
CA GLY A 92 5.59 2.75 13.18
C GLY A 92 4.66 2.38 12.03
N ILE A 93 5.17 1.71 10.99
CA ILE A 93 4.37 1.25 9.85
C ILE A 93 4.03 -0.23 10.04
N THR A 94 2.74 -0.55 10.04
CA THR A 94 2.26 -1.93 10.15
C THR A 94 1.98 -2.50 8.76
N ILE A 95 2.45 -3.72 8.48
CA ILE A 95 2.18 -4.43 7.22
C ILE A 95 1.15 -5.53 7.50
N LEU A 96 0.08 -5.57 6.72
CA LEU A 96 -1.01 -6.53 6.84
C LEU A 96 -1.31 -7.19 5.49
N SER A 97 -1.69 -8.46 5.53
CA SER A 97 -2.27 -9.14 4.36
C SER A 97 -3.64 -8.52 4.09
N GLY A 98 -3.84 -8.02 2.88
CA GLY A 98 -5.13 -7.49 2.45
C GLY A 98 -6.19 -8.60 2.27
N ASN A 99 -5.76 -9.85 2.10
CA ASN A 99 -6.65 -11.01 1.98
C ASN A 99 -7.24 -11.45 3.33
N ASP A 100 -6.60 -11.13 4.45
CA ASP A 100 -7.10 -11.49 5.79
C ASP A 100 -8.24 -10.55 6.24
N ALA A 101 -8.44 -9.45 5.52
CA ALA A 101 -9.45 -8.43 5.80
C ALA A 101 -10.66 -8.46 4.84
N VAL A 102 -10.67 -9.35 3.84
CA VAL A 102 -11.74 -9.51 2.85
C VAL A 102 -12.60 -10.74 3.13
#